data_AF-A0A453FAI4-F1
#
_entry.id   AF-A0A453FAI4-F1
#
_cell.length_a   1.000
_cell.length_b   1.000
_cell.length_c   1.000
_cell.angle_alpha   90.00
_cell.angle_beta   90.00
_cell.angle_gamma   90.00
#
_symmetry.space_group_name_H-M   'P 1'
#
loop_
_entity.id
_entity.type
_entity.pdbx_description
1 polymer ?
#
loop_
_entity_poly.entity_id
_entity_poly.type
_entity_poly.pdbx_seq_one_letter_code
_entity_poly.pdbx_strand_id
1 'polypeptide(L)'
;MAAAAQGEASTGTTAATFRRVYETLKAELLRDDSFDFNDDALRWIDAMLDYNVLGGKLNRGLAVVESYKLLKAGSEPSEEEEFLACILGWGIEWLQAYFLILDDIMDNSQTRRGKPCWYRLPKVGLIAINDGLVLRSQISRIFKRYFHGKPYYVDLLDLFNEVDFKTTSGELLDQITTSEGQKDLSKYTVDVYAIAT
;
A
#
# COMPACT_ATOMS: atom_id res chain seq x y z
N MET A 1 -1.37 43.50 33.66
CA MET A 1 -2.15 43.26 32.43
C MET A 1 -1.37 42.30 31.54
N ALA A 2 -1.56 41.00 31.76
CA ALA A 2 -1.05 39.96 30.88
C ALA A 2 -2.22 39.42 30.06
N ALA A 3 -2.15 39.58 28.75
CA ALA A 3 -2.99 38.88 27.80
C ALA A 3 -2.05 38.31 26.73
N ALA A 4 -1.64 37.05 26.91
CA ALA A 4 -1.06 36.26 25.84
C ALA A 4 -2.23 35.50 25.21
N ALA A 5 -2.64 35.94 24.03
CA ALA A 5 -3.64 35.29 23.22
C ALA A 5 -3.02 34.08 22.49
N GLN A 6 -3.59 32.92 22.79
CA GLN A 6 -3.91 31.78 21.92
C GLN A 6 -3.21 31.69 20.55
N GLY A 7 -2.56 30.54 20.37
CA GLY A 7 -2.20 29.95 19.08
C GLY A 7 -2.06 28.44 19.24
N GLU A 8 -3.12 27.75 19.68
CA GLU A 8 -3.17 26.28 19.61
C GLU A 8 -3.37 25.89 18.13
N ALA A 9 -2.27 25.74 17.40
CA ALA A 9 -2.27 24.91 16.22
C ALA A 9 -2.46 23.46 16.68
N SER A 10 -3.66 22.92 16.46
CA SER A 10 -3.96 21.49 16.66
C SER A 10 -3.17 20.66 15.64
N THR A 11 -1.88 20.43 15.90
CA THR A 11 -1.03 19.53 15.12
C THR A 11 -1.34 18.10 15.53
N GLY A 12 -2.18 17.42 14.75
CA GLY A 12 -2.38 15.97 14.88
C GLY A 12 -1.05 15.23 14.71
N THR A 13 -0.91 14.08 15.36
CA THR A 13 0.30 13.24 15.23
C THR A 13 0.56 12.83 13.78
N THR A 14 1.82 12.49 13.40
CA THR A 14 2.15 11.97 12.06
C THR A 14 1.17 10.86 11.64
N ALA A 15 0.83 9.96 12.56
CA ALA A 15 -0.10 8.87 12.31
C ALA A 15 -1.54 9.34 12.01
N ALA A 16 -2.02 10.41 12.65
CA ALA A 16 -3.33 10.98 12.37
C ALA A 16 -3.34 11.68 11.00
N THR A 17 -2.28 12.41 10.67
CA THR A 17 -2.11 13.00 9.32
C THR A 17 -2.05 11.93 8.26
N PHE A 18 -1.22 10.90 8.43
CA PHE A 18 -1.10 9.77 7.52
C PHE A 18 -2.48 9.13 7.26
N ARG A 19 -3.27 8.85 8.30
CA ARG A 19 -4.63 8.31 8.15
C ARG A 19 -5.59 9.27 7.44
N ARG A 20 -5.48 10.58 7.62
CA ARG A 20 -6.31 11.54 6.88
C ARG A 20 -6.00 11.54 5.38
N VAL A 21 -4.72 11.37 5.01
CA VAL A 21 -4.31 11.30 3.61
C VAL A 21 -4.95 10.10 2.89
N TYR A 22 -5.16 8.98 3.58
CA TYR A 22 -5.89 7.83 3.02
C TYR A 22 -7.27 8.22 2.49
N GLU A 23 -8.06 8.94 3.28
CA GLU A 23 -9.41 9.34 2.90
C GLU A 23 -9.39 10.25 1.66
N THR A 24 -8.40 11.15 1.58
CA THR A 24 -8.19 11.97 0.38
C THR A 24 -7.90 11.10 -0.83
N LEU A 25 -6.94 10.18 -0.75
CA LEU A 25 -6.56 9.30 -1.86
C LEU A 25 -7.74 8.42 -2.31
N LYS A 26 -8.46 7.83 -1.36
CA LYS A 26 -9.65 7.02 -1.65
C LYS A 26 -10.73 7.83 -2.37
N ALA A 27 -11.07 9.00 -1.84
CA ALA A 27 -12.09 9.87 -2.44
C ALA A 27 -11.71 10.36 -3.84
N GLU A 28 -10.42 10.48 -4.15
CA GLU A 28 -9.95 10.84 -5.48
C GLU A 28 -9.97 9.67 -6.46
N LEU A 29 -9.60 8.47 -6.01
CA LEU A 29 -9.69 7.25 -6.83
C LEU A 29 -11.14 6.93 -7.20
N LEU A 30 -12.09 7.13 -6.29
CA LEU A 30 -13.52 6.96 -6.56
C LEU A 30 -14.11 8.04 -7.50
N ARG A 31 -13.36 9.12 -7.77
CA ARG A 31 -13.73 10.19 -8.71
C ARG A 31 -12.78 10.26 -9.89
N ASP A 32 -12.01 9.20 -10.13
CA ASP A 32 -11.05 9.15 -11.24
C ASP A 32 -11.81 9.02 -12.56
N ASP A 33 -11.64 10.01 -13.43
CA ASP A 33 -12.33 10.13 -14.72
C ASP A 33 -11.71 9.29 -15.85
N SER A 34 -10.63 8.55 -15.56
CA SER A 34 -10.01 7.66 -16.55
C SER A 34 -10.83 6.41 -16.85
N PHE A 35 -11.83 6.10 -16.03
CA PHE A 35 -12.78 5.03 -16.29
C PHE A 35 -14.17 5.39 -15.74
N ASP A 36 -15.20 5.14 -16.54
CA ASP A 36 -16.58 5.41 -16.17
C ASP A 36 -17.16 4.25 -15.34
N PHE A 37 -16.95 4.30 -14.02
CA PHE A 37 -17.49 3.33 -13.09
C PHE A 37 -18.96 3.63 -12.79
N ASN A 38 -19.79 2.58 -12.83
CA ASN A 38 -21.14 2.67 -12.27
C ASN A 38 -21.11 2.65 -10.73
N ASP A 39 -22.25 2.99 -10.11
CA ASP A 39 -22.37 3.07 -8.65
C ASP A 39 -22.04 1.75 -7.94
N ASP A 40 -22.31 0.60 -8.57
CA ASP A 40 -21.98 -0.72 -8.01
C ASP A 40 -20.48 -0.93 -7.93
N ALA A 41 -19.74 -0.59 -8.99
CA ALA A 41 -18.29 -0.69 -9.02
C ALA A 41 -17.64 0.29 -8.05
N LEU A 42 -18.15 1.52 -7.92
CA LEU A 42 -17.65 2.49 -6.94
C LEU A 42 -17.83 1.99 -5.50
N ARG A 43 -19.01 1.45 -5.16
CA ARG A 43 -19.25 0.82 -3.85
C ARG A 43 -18.33 -0.38 -3.60
N TRP A 44 -18.07 -1.18 -4.64
CA TRP A 44 -17.16 -2.31 -4.55
C TRP A 44 -15.74 -1.86 -4.25
N ILE A 45 -15.22 -0.88 -4.99
CA ILE A 45 -13.87 -0.34 -4.80
C ILE A 45 -13.72 0.28 -3.42
N ASP A 46 -14.68 1.10 -2.96
CA ASP A 46 -14.66 1.71 -1.63
C ASP A 46 -14.56 0.64 -0.52
N ALA A 47 -15.42 -0.38 -0.57
CA ALA A 47 -15.40 -1.47 0.40
C ALA A 47 -14.10 -2.30 0.33
N MET A 48 -13.61 -2.58 -0.88
CA MET A 48 -12.37 -3.33 -1.11
C MET A 48 -11.16 -2.59 -0.55
N LEU A 49 -11.09 -1.28 -0.76
CA LEU A 49 -10.03 -0.41 -0.23
C LEU A 49 -10.00 -0.41 1.30
N ASP A 50 -11.15 -0.15 1.94
CA ASP A 50 -11.24 -0.09 3.41
C ASP A 50 -10.91 -1.46 4.04
N TYR A 51 -11.28 -2.55 3.37
CA TYR A 51 -11.04 -3.90 3.88
C TYR A 51 -9.57 -4.30 3.82
N ASN A 52 -8.90 -4.03 2.69
CA ASN A 52 -7.58 -4.59 2.39
C ASN A 52 -6.42 -3.65 2.66
N VAL A 53 -6.63 -2.33 2.55
CA VAL A 53 -5.57 -1.35 2.78
C VAL A 53 -5.48 -0.99 4.27
N LEU A 54 -6.61 -0.89 4.97
CA LEU A 54 -6.64 -0.57 6.39
C LEU A 54 -6.51 -1.81 7.30
N GLY A 55 -6.39 -1.58 8.62
CA GLY A 55 -6.29 -2.63 9.64
C GLY A 55 -4.89 -3.19 9.86
N GLY A 56 -3.90 -2.74 9.09
CA GLY A 56 -2.48 -3.01 9.34
C GLY A 56 -1.88 -2.07 10.41
N LYS A 57 -0.61 -2.33 10.75
CA LYS A 57 0.17 -1.45 11.64
C LYS A 57 0.64 -0.16 10.96
N LEU A 58 0.58 -0.12 9.61
CA LEU A 58 1.04 0.99 8.76
C LEU A 58 2.54 1.33 8.92
N ASN A 59 3.34 0.38 9.43
CA ASN A 59 4.75 0.61 9.74
C ASN A 59 5.56 0.97 8.50
N ARG A 60 5.28 0.36 7.34
CA ARG A 60 6.03 0.62 6.10
C ARG A 60 5.73 2.02 5.58
N GLY A 61 4.45 2.39 5.54
CA GLY A 61 4.02 3.72 5.15
C GLY A 61 4.52 4.81 6.09
N LEU A 62 4.41 4.61 7.41
CA LEU A 62 4.90 5.57 8.41
C LEU A 62 6.43 5.71 8.38
N ALA A 63 7.16 4.63 8.09
CA ALA A 63 8.61 4.69 7.95
C ALA A 63 9.05 5.67 6.87
N VAL A 64 8.31 5.79 5.75
CA VAL A 64 8.62 6.78 4.70
C VAL A 64 8.56 8.21 5.24
N VAL A 65 7.50 8.52 5.99
CA VAL A 65 7.30 9.87 6.54
C VAL A 65 8.38 10.21 7.58
N GLU A 66 8.68 9.27 8.47
CA GLU A 66 9.71 9.46 9.50
C GLU A 66 11.12 9.51 8.89
N SER A 67 11.42 8.67 7.89
CA SER A 67 12.69 8.74 7.15
C SER A 67 12.86 10.08 6.44
N TYR A 68 11.81 10.61 5.82
CA TYR A 68 11.86 11.93 5.19
C TYR A 68 12.17 13.03 6.20
N LYS A 69 11.50 13.03 7.36
CA LYS A 69 11.76 13.97 8.47
C LYS A 69 13.21 13.91 8.94
N LEU A 70 13.76 12.72 9.12
CA LEU A 70 15.15 12.53 9.53
C LEU A 70 16.16 13.01 8.47
N LEU A 71 15.92 12.72 7.20
CA LEU A 71 16.80 13.10 6.09
C LEU A 71 16.82 14.61 5.83
N LYS A 72 15.77 15.34 6.23
CA LYS A 72 15.72 16.81 6.15
C LYS A 72 16.61 17.53 7.19
N ALA A 73 17.47 16.79 7.88
CA ALA A 73 18.56 17.29 8.73
C ALA A 73 18.11 18.31 9.80
N GLY A 74 16.94 18.09 10.40
CA GLY A 74 16.43 18.91 11.52
C GLY A 74 15.63 20.14 11.13
N SER A 75 15.30 20.33 9.84
CA SER A 75 14.24 21.26 9.43
C SER A 75 12.89 20.54 9.40
N GLU A 76 11.85 21.19 9.91
CA GLU A 76 10.49 20.66 9.77
C GLU A 76 10.07 20.62 8.30
N PRO A 77 9.47 19.51 7.82
CA PRO A 77 8.81 19.50 6.52
C PRO A 77 7.72 20.57 6.44
N SER A 78 7.57 21.17 5.26
CA SER A 78 6.35 21.90 4.94
C SER A 78 5.14 20.96 4.87
N GLU A 79 3.94 21.52 4.93
CA GLU A 79 2.70 20.73 4.80
C GLU A 79 2.64 19.97 3.46
N GLU A 80 3.11 20.57 2.35
CA GLU A 80 3.18 19.90 1.05
C GLU A 80 4.14 18.69 1.10
N GLU A 81 5.31 18.86 1.71
CA GLU A 81 6.31 17.79 1.79
C GLU A 81 5.84 16.63 2.68
N GLU A 82 5.24 16.92 3.84
CA GLU A 82 4.66 15.88 4.70
C GLU A 82 3.52 15.15 3.98
N PHE A 83 2.68 15.89 3.24
CA PHE A 83 1.61 15.30 2.45
C PHE A 83 2.14 14.38 1.34
N LEU A 84 3.13 14.83 0.56
CA LEU A 84 3.78 14.01 -0.47
C LEU A 84 4.48 12.78 0.11
N ALA A 85 5.15 12.90 1.27
CA ALA A 85 5.74 11.77 1.97
C ALA A 85 4.68 10.76 2.43
N CYS A 86 3.53 11.25 2.92
CA CYS A 86 2.39 10.39 3.25
C CYS A 86 1.85 9.65 2.01
N ILE A 87 1.75 10.33 0.86
CA ILE A 87 1.29 9.71 -0.39
C ILE A 87 2.24 8.58 -0.82
N LEU A 88 3.56 8.77 -0.76
CA LEU A 88 4.53 7.71 -1.03
C LEU A 88 4.37 6.54 -0.05
N GLY A 89 4.20 6.84 1.24
CA GLY A 89 3.95 5.82 2.25
C GLY A 89 2.67 5.02 1.98
N TRP A 90 1.59 5.67 1.55
CA TRP A 90 0.37 4.98 1.12
C TRP A 90 0.58 4.17 -0.16
N GLY A 91 1.40 4.64 -1.10
CA GLY A 91 1.81 3.83 -2.24
C GLY A 91 2.36 2.47 -1.82
N ILE A 92 3.20 2.43 -0.77
CA ILE A 92 3.75 1.18 -0.22
C ILE A 92 2.65 0.34 0.44
N GLU A 93 1.73 0.94 1.20
CA GLU A 93 0.62 0.19 1.83
C GLU A 93 -0.36 -0.37 0.78
N TRP A 94 -0.60 0.33 -0.34
CA TRP A 94 -1.34 -0.19 -1.50
C TRP A 94 -0.61 -1.36 -2.16
N LEU A 95 0.69 -1.22 -2.41
CA LEU A 95 1.52 -2.28 -2.99
C LEU A 95 1.49 -3.53 -2.10
N GLN A 96 1.64 -3.35 -0.79
CA GLN A 96 1.54 -4.43 0.17
C GLN A 96 0.14 -5.05 0.16
N ALA A 97 -0.93 -4.27 0.19
CA ALA A 97 -2.30 -4.80 0.17
C ALA A 97 -2.58 -5.64 -1.08
N TYR A 98 -2.11 -5.20 -2.25
CA TYR A 98 -2.14 -5.98 -3.50
C TYR A 98 -1.50 -7.36 -3.33
N PHE A 99 -0.23 -7.41 -2.87
CA PHE A 99 0.47 -8.68 -2.68
C PHE A 99 -0.24 -9.58 -1.67
N LEU A 100 -0.71 -9.02 -0.55
CA LEU A 100 -1.35 -9.82 0.49
C LEU A 100 -2.67 -10.45 0.07
N ILE A 101 -3.44 -9.81 -0.84
CA ILE A 101 -4.65 -10.43 -1.39
C ILE A 101 -4.29 -11.65 -2.23
N LEU A 102 -3.25 -11.57 -3.06
CA LEU A 102 -2.82 -12.67 -3.92
C LEU A 102 -2.17 -13.80 -3.11
N ASP A 103 -1.28 -13.46 -2.19
CA ASP A 103 -0.65 -14.35 -1.20
C ASP A 103 -1.70 -15.16 -0.43
N ASP A 104 -2.75 -14.48 0.08
CA ASP A 104 -3.85 -15.15 0.78
C ASP A 104 -4.54 -16.24 -0.05
N ILE A 105 -4.63 -16.02 -1.37
CA ILE A 105 -5.24 -16.98 -2.32
C ILE A 105 -4.28 -18.14 -2.59
N MET A 106 -3.01 -17.83 -2.91
CA MET A 106 -1.99 -18.84 -3.24
C MET A 106 -1.75 -19.79 -2.05
N ASP A 107 -1.69 -19.23 -0.84
CA ASP A 107 -1.47 -19.99 0.40
C ASP A 107 -2.76 -20.58 1.00
N ASN A 108 -3.90 -20.40 0.33
CA ASN A 108 -5.19 -20.88 0.80
C ASN A 108 -5.51 -20.38 2.24
N SER A 109 -5.04 -19.18 2.59
CA SER A 109 -5.15 -18.56 3.92
C SER A 109 -6.61 -18.33 4.36
N GLN A 110 -6.86 -18.38 5.68
CA GLN A 110 -8.21 -18.21 6.24
C GLN A 110 -8.47 -16.79 6.73
N THR A 111 -7.50 -16.19 7.43
CA THR A 111 -7.66 -14.88 8.06
C THR A 111 -6.45 -13.99 7.87
N ARG A 112 -6.69 -12.68 7.80
CA ARG A 112 -5.69 -11.62 7.74
C ARG A 112 -6.16 -10.42 8.54
N ARG A 113 -5.27 -9.82 9.34
CA ARG A 113 -5.55 -8.63 10.18
C ARG A 113 -6.80 -8.81 11.08
N GLY A 114 -6.99 -10.03 11.60
CA GLY A 114 -8.10 -10.37 12.49
C GLY A 114 -9.46 -10.56 11.81
N LYS A 115 -9.52 -10.61 10.48
CA LYS A 115 -10.75 -10.82 9.69
C LYS A 115 -10.54 -11.96 8.68
N PRO A 116 -11.60 -12.55 8.09
CA PRO A 116 -11.44 -13.46 6.96
C PRO A 116 -10.64 -12.82 5.82
N CYS A 117 -9.80 -13.58 5.12
CA CYS A 117 -9.13 -13.09 3.92
C CYS A 117 -10.17 -12.60 2.89
N TRP A 118 -9.84 -11.59 2.09
CA TRP A 118 -10.81 -10.96 1.18
C TRP A 118 -11.50 -11.97 0.24
N TYR A 119 -10.72 -12.86 -0.35
CA TYR A 119 -11.23 -13.92 -1.24
C TYR A 119 -12.14 -14.95 -0.53
N ARG A 120 -12.12 -15.03 0.80
CA ARG A 120 -13.00 -15.91 1.59
C ARG A 120 -14.38 -15.32 1.80
N LEU A 121 -14.60 -14.05 1.51
CA LEU A 121 -15.92 -13.45 1.63
C LEU A 121 -16.87 -14.06 0.58
N PRO A 122 -18.12 -14.43 0.94
CA PRO A 122 -19.01 -15.19 0.06
C PRO A 122 -19.29 -14.56 -1.31
N LYS A 123 -19.26 -13.23 -1.41
CA LYS A 123 -19.51 -12.49 -2.65
C LYS A 123 -18.24 -12.17 -3.45
N VAL A 124 -17.06 -12.42 -2.88
CA VAL A 124 -15.77 -12.03 -3.47
C VAL A 124 -15.15 -13.22 -4.21
N GLY A 125 -14.80 -14.30 -3.50
CA GLY A 125 -14.14 -15.45 -4.14
C GLY A 125 -12.91 -15.02 -4.95
N LEU A 126 -12.77 -15.57 -6.17
CA LEU A 126 -11.64 -15.28 -7.05
C LEU A 126 -11.70 -13.90 -7.74
N ILE A 127 -12.77 -13.11 -7.55
CA ILE A 127 -12.79 -11.70 -7.97
C ILE A 127 -11.65 -10.94 -7.28
N ALA A 128 -11.25 -11.39 -6.08
CA ALA A 128 -10.11 -10.89 -5.34
C ALA A 128 -8.80 -10.81 -6.16
N ILE A 129 -8.61 -11.69 -7.15
CA ILE A 129 -7.43 -11.62 -8.05
C ILE A 129 -7.45 -10.28 -8.80
N ASN A 130 -8.58 -9.94 -9.40
CA ASN A 130 -8.73 -8.67 -10.11
C ASN A 130 -8.72 -7.48 -9.16
N ASP A 131 -9.29 -7.60 -7.96
CA ASP A 131 -9.23 -6.55 -6.94
C ASP A 131 -7.79 -6.21 -6.55
N GLY A 132 -6.92 -7.22 -6.44
CA GLY A 132 -5.49 -7.03 -6.26
C GLY A 132 -4.88 -6.23 -7.43
N LEU A 133 -5.17 -6.62 -8.67
CA LEU A 133 -4.67 -5.90 -9.86
C LEU A 133 -5.18 -4.46 -9.93
N VAL A 134 -6.41 -4.20 -9.48
CA VAL A 134 -6.95 -2.86 -9.31
C VAL A 134 -6.10 -2.06 -8.33
N LEU A 135 -5.80 -2.59 -7.13
CA LEU A 135 -4.91 -1.92 -6.16
C LEU A 135 -3.54 -1.59 -6.77
N ARG A 136 -2.93 -2.53 -7.47
CA ARG A 136 -1.65 -2.32 -8.17
C ARG A 136 -1.76 -1.18 -9.19
N SER A 137 -2.82 -1.14 -9.99
CA SER A 137 -3.02 -0.09 -11.00
C SER A 137 -3.24 1.30 -10.37
N GLN A 138 -3.91 1.37 -9.21
CA GLN A 138 -4.22 2.62 -8.52
C GLN A 138 -2.96 3.35 -8.03
N ILE A 139 -1.87 2.64 -7.74
CA ILE A 139 -0.58 3.26 -7.37
C ILE A 139 -0.14 4.24 -8.47
N SER A 140 -0.19 3.81 -9.74
CA SER A 140 0.17 4.66 -10.87
C SER A 140 -0.77 5.87 -11.02
N ARG A 141 -2.06 5.71 -10.69
CA ARG A 141 -3.06 6.80 -10.72
C ARG A 141 -2.75 7.85 -9.65
N ILE A 142 -2.48 7.40 -8.42
CA ILE A 142 -2.06 8.25 -7.31
C ILE A 142 -0.77 8.99 -7.70
N PHE A 143 0.23 8.28 -8.22
CA PHE A 143 1.53 8.89 -8.50
C PHE A 143 1.47 9.90 -9.63
N LYS A 144 0.73 9.58 -10.69
CA LYS A 144 0.47 10.51 -11.78
C LYS A 144 -0.24 11.78 -11.28
N ARG A 145 -1.13 11.70 -10.30
CA ARG A 145 -1.82 12.88 -9.77
C ARG A 145 -0.89 13.83 -9.02
N TYR A 146 -0.01 13.28 -8.18
CA TYR A 146 0.75 14.08 -7.20
C TYR A 146 2.20 14.36 -7.57
N PHE A 147 2.82 13.47 -8.34
CA PHE A 147 4.23 13.56 -8.68
C PHE A 147 4.47 13.91 -10.15
N HIS A 148 3.44 13.89 -11.01
CA HIS A 148 3.60 14.31 -12.39
C HIS A 148 4.10 15.75 -12.49
N GLY A 149 5.23 15.94 -13.17
CA GLY A 149 5.93 17.22 -13.27
C GLY A 149 7.00 17.46 -12.20
N LYS A 150 7.09 16.61 -11.16
CA LYS A 150 8.27 16.60 -10.27
C LYS A 150 9.44 15.93 -11.01
N PRO A 151 10.69 16.41 -10.82
CA PRO A 151 11.84 15.91 -11.58
C PRO A 151 12.14 14.41 -11.33
N TYR A 152 11.71 13.87 -10.19
CA TYR A 152 11.90 12.48 -9.78
C TYR A 152 10.70 11.56 -10.07
N TYR A 153 9.73 12.00 -10.88
CA TYR A 153 8.52 11.22 -11.15
C TYR A 153 8.81 9.86 -11.80
N VAL A 154 9.70 9.83 -12.79
CA VAL A 154 10.07 8.59 -13.49
C VAL A 154 10.82 7.66 -12.55
N ASP A 155 11.75 8.19 -11.74
CA ASP A 155 12.49 7.40 -10.75
C ASP A 155 11.55 6.73 -9.74
N LEU A 156 10.48 7.42 -9.32
CA LEU A 156 9.46 6.85 -8.44
C LEU A 156 8.69 5.68 -9.10
N LEU A 157 8.33 5.83 -10.37
CA LEU A 157 7.64 4.75 -11.10
C LEU A 157 8.57 3.54 -11.29
N ASP A 158 9.81 3.78 -11.69
CA ASP A 158 10.81 2.73 -11.89
C ASP A 158 11.11 2.01 -10.58
N LEU A 159 11.27 2.75 -9.47
CA LEU A 159 11.47 2.17 -8.14
C LEU A 159 10.31 1.24 -7.74
N PHE A 160 9.07 1.67 -7.91
CA PHE A 160 7.92 0.84 -7.56
C PHE A 160 7.77 -0.39 -8.46
N ASN A 161 8.05 -0.25 -9.76
CA ASN A 161 8.06 -1.39 -10.69
C ASN A 161 9.20 -2.36 -10.37
N GLU A 162 10.38 -1.88 -9.98
CA GLU A 162 11.51 -2.72 -9.60
C GLU A 162 11.22 -3.50 -8.31
N VAL A 163 10.62 -2.83 -7.30
CA VAL A 163 10.20 -3.49 -6.06
C VAL A 163 9.12 -4.54 -6.35
N ASP A 164 8.12 -4.21 -7.16
CA ASP A 164 7.08 -5.17 -7.59
C ASP A 164 7.68 -6.37 -8.33
N PHE A 165 8.63 -6.15 -9.23
CA PHE A 165 9.36 -7.24 -9.92
C PHE A 165 10.14 -8.13 -8.94
N LYS A 166 10.84 -7.54 -7.97
CA LYS A 166 11.60 -8.29 -6.97
C LYS A 166 10.66 -9.12 -6.09
N THR A 167 9.57 -8.53 -5.60
CA THR A 167 8.61 -9.24 -4.74
C THR A 167 7.89 -10.36 -5.49
N THR A 168 7.44 -10.12 -6.73
CA THR A 168 6.85 -11.20 -7.56
C THR A 168 7.84 -12.31 -7.88
N SER A 169 9.13 -11.99 -8.08
CA SER A 169 10.18 -13.00 -8.29
C SER A 169 10.47 -13.83 -7.03
N GLY A 170 10.49 -13.18 -5.85
CA GLY A 170 10.63 -13.86 -4.57
C GLY A 170 9.45 -14.80 -4.30
N GLU A 171 8.22 -14.33 -4.55
CA GLU A 171 7.01 -15.13 -4.43
C GLU A 171 7.01 -16.34 -5.39
N LEU A 172 7.44 -16.15 -6.63
CA LEU A 172 7.62 -17.27 -7.57
C LEU A 172 8.58 -18.32 -7.01
N LEU A 173 9.73 -17.88 -6.45
CA LEU A 173 10.72 -18.77 -5.87
C LEU A 173 10.15 -19.53 -4.66
N ASP A 174 9.38 -18.86 -3.80
CA ASP A 174 8.72 -19.50 -2.66
C ASP A 174 7.77 -20.59 -3.15
N GLN A 175 6.81 -20.25 -4.01
CA GLN A 175 5.75 -21.16 -4.48
C GLN A 175 6.31 -22.41 -5.19
N ILE A 176 7.34 -22.28 -6.05
CA ILE A 176 7.92 -23.45 -6.74
C ILE A 176 8.79 -24.30 -5.80
N THR A 177 9.28 -23.74 -4.70
CA THR A 177 10.07 -24.45 -3.68
C THR A 177 9.17 -25.20 -2.70
N THR A 178 8.02 -24.61 -2.34
CA THR A 178 7.10 -25.10 -1.31
C THR A 178 5.89 -25.86 -1.87
N SER A 179 5.74 -25.93 -3.21
CA SER A 179 4.58 -26.54 -3.89
C SER A 179 4.12 -27.90 -3.33
N GLU A 180 2.81 -28.01 -3.10
CA GLU A 180 2.18 -29.23 -2.59
C GLU A 180 2.42 -30.42 -3.55
N GLY A 181 3.10 -31.45 -3.06
CA GLY A 181 3.39 -32.69 -3.80
C GLY A 181 4.86 -32.95 -4.09
N GLN A 182 5.74 -31.96 -3.94
CA GLN A 182 7.20 -32.12 -4.06
C GLN A 182 7.92 -31.74 -2.77
N LYS A 183 7.76 -32.56 -1.72
CA LYS A 183 8.44 -32.39 -0.42
C LYS A 183 9.90 -32.83 -0.45
N ASP A 184 10.70 -32.22 -1.33
CA ASP A 184 12.14 -32.42 -1.38
C ASP A 184 12.85 -31.43 -0.46
N LEU A 185 13.12 -31.86 0.77
CA LEU A 185 13.79 -31.03 1.79
C LEU A 185 15.20 -30.61 1.38
N SER A 186 15.83 -31.26 0.38
CA SER A 186 17.16 -30.85 -0.09
C SER A 186 17.15 -29.47 -0.77
N LYS A 187 15.98 -28.99 -1.23
CA LYS A 187 15.80 -27.66 -1.80
C LYS A 187 15.84 -26.54 -0.75
N TYR A 188 15.74 -26.87 0.54
CA TYR A 188 15.61 -25.90 1.62
C TYR A 188 17.00 -25.53 2.12
N THR A 189 17.65 -24.61 1.40
CA THR A 189 19.00 -24.13 1.72
C THR A 189 18.96 -22.70 2.23
N VAL A 190 20.01 -22.29 2.95
CA VAL A 190 20.19 -20.91 3.41
C VAL A 190 20.23 -19.94 2.22
N ASP A 191 20.82 -20.35 1.10
CA ASP A 191 20.92 -19.52 -0.10
C ASP A 191 19.53 -19.26 -0.71
N VAL A 192 18.67 -20.28 -0.80
CA VAL A 192 17.29 -20.12 -1.29
C VAL A 192 16.48 -19.21 -0.35
N TYR A 193 16.59 -19.42 0.96
CA TYR A 193 15.94 -18.57 1.96
C TYR A 193 16.39 -17.09 1.85
N ALA A 194 17.69 -16.84 1.66
CA ALA A 194 18.23 -15.49 1.55
C ALA A 194 17.83 -14.75 0.26
N ILE A 195 17.46 -15.46 -0.80
CA ILE A 195 16.96 -14.87 -2.06
C ILE A 195 15.45 -14.59 -1.98
N ALA A 196 14.71 -15.44 -1.25
CA ALA A 196 13.25 -15.34 -1.13
C ALA A 196 12.77 -14.33 -0.06
N THR A 197 13.66 -13.83 0.81
CA THR A 197 13.35 -12.91 1.92
C THR A 197 14.01 -11.55 1.78
#